data_AF-A0A544STI3-F1
#
_entry.id   AF-A0A544STI3-F1
#
_cell.length_a   1.000
_cell.length_b   1.000
_cell.length_c   1.000
_cell.angle_alpha   90.00
_cell.angle_beta   90.00
_cell.angle_gamma   90.00
#
_symmetry.space_group_name_H-M   'P 1'
#
loop_
_entity.id
_entity.type
_entity.pdbx_description
1 polymer ?
#
loop_
_entity_poly.entity_id
_entity_poly.type
_entity_poly.pdbx_seq_one_letter_code
_entity_poly.pdbx_strand_id
1 'polypeptide(L)'
;MFGEEANVLEELSLNGQSMNFVIYDKLVYGNPRKDIPSFSNYKIGYQITENFIENNPDISTLEWTKKSAKEIVMGSKYSDLLQ
;
A
#
# COMPACT_ATOMS: atom_id res chain seq x y z
N MET A 1 -1.60 9.25 -19.05
CA MET A 1 -0.82 9.42 -17.81
C MET A 1 -1.69 8.85 -16.71
N PHE A 2 -1.43 7.60 -16.30
CA PHE A 2 -2.12 7.05 -15.14
C PHE A 2 -1.59 7.81 -13.91
N GLY A 3 -2.48 8.23 -13.01
CA GLY A 3 -2.09 9.06 -11.86
C GLY A 3 -1.11 8.33 -10.95
N GLU A 4 -0.40 9.08 -10.11
CA GLU A 4 0.55 8.58 -9.09
C GLU A 4 0.13 7.26 -8.43
N GLU A 5 -1.13 7.17 -7.97
CA GLU A 5 -1.68 5.97 -7.31
C GLU A 5 -1.54 4.71 -8.17
N ALA A 6 -1.82 4.80 -9.48
CA ALA A 6 -1.71 3.66 -10.37
C ALA A 6 -0.26 3.20 -10.55
N ASN A 7 0.70 4.14 -10.63
CA ASN A 7 2.12 3.80 -10.77
C ASN A 7 2.66 3.12 -9.50
N VAL A 8 2.19 3.55 -8.33
CA VAL A 8 2.56 2.95 -7.04
C VAL A 8 1.95 1.56 -6.90
N LEU A 9 0.67 1.39 -7.27
CA LEU A 9 -0.01 0.09 -7.24
C LEU A 9 0.63 -0.92 -8.20
N GLU A 10 1.09 -0.48 -9.38
CA GLU A 10 1.87 -1.33 -10.30
C GLU A 10 3.21 -1.76 -9.67
N GLU A 11 3.94 -0.85 -9.02
CA GLU A 11 5.19 -1.22 -8.34
C GLU A 11 4.94 -2.23 -7.21
N LEU A 12 3.83 -2.07 -6.46
CA LEU A 12 3.43 -2.96 -5.37
C LEU A 12 2.91 -4.30 -5.88
N SER A 13 2.20 -4.39 -7.00
CA SER A 13 1.79 -5.69 -7.54
C SER A 13 2.97 -6.52 -8.02
N LEU A 14 4.00 -5.86 -8.55
CA LEU A 14 5.24 -6.52 -9.01
C LEU A 14 6.17 -6.90 -7.85
N ASN A 15 6.17 -6.13 -6.76
CA ASN A 15 7.21 -6.23 -5.73
C ASN A 15 6.69 -6.21 -4.28
N GLY A 16 5.38 -6.29 -4.03
CA GLY A 16 4.77 -6.06 -2.71
C GLY A 16 5.16 -7.07 -1.64
N GLN A 17 5.77 -8.20 -2.02
CA GLN A 17 6.35 -9.19 -1.10
C GLN A 17 7.88 -9.19 -1.08
N SER A 18 8.52 -8.26 -1.80
CA SER A 18 9.96 -8.12 -1.86
C SER A 18 10.52 -7.53 -0.58
N MET A 19 11.62 -8.11 -0.09
CA MET A 19 12.43 -7.54 1.01
C MET A 19 13.57 -6.65 0.49
N ASN A 20 13.55 -6.29 -0.80
CA ASN A 20 14.62 -5.50 -1.41
C ASN A 20 14.53 -4.03 -0.98
N PHE A 21 15.54 -3.56 -0.26
CA PHE A 21 15.61 -2.18 0.23
C PHE A 21 15.59 -1.13 -0.90
N VAL A 22 16.11 -1.45 -2.09
CA VAL A 22 16.11 -0.52 -3.23
C VAL A 22 14.71 -0.25 -3.74
N ILE A 23 13.82 -1.25 -3.65
CA ILE A 23 12.41 -1.08 -4.02
C ILE A 23 11.71 -0.20 -2.98
N TYR A 24 11.98 -0.43 -1.69
CA TYR A 24 11.49 0.41 -0.61
C TYR A 24 11.94 1.87 -0.76
N ASP A 25 13.23 2.11 -1.00
CA ASP A 25 13.81 3.45 -1.18
C ASP A 25 13.16 4.22 -2.34
N LYS A 26 12.82 3.53 -3.45
CA LYS A 26 12.12 4.14 -4.58
C LYS A 26 10.70 4.60 -4.25
N LEU A 27 10.05 4.00 -3.26
CA LEU A 27 8.72 4.41 -2.82
C LEU A 27 8.78 5.47 -1.70
N VAL A 28 9.86 5.48 -0.90
CA VAL A 28 10.10 6.47 0.16
C VAL A 28 10.69 7.77 -0.38
N TYR A 29 11.76 7.70 -1.15
CA TYR A 29 12.43 8.87 -1.71
C TYR A 29 11.87 9.26 -3.09
N GLY A 30 11.04 8.40 -3.68
CA GLY A 30 10.42 8.61 -4.98
C GLY A 30 11.22 7.98 -6.11
N ASN A 31 10.55 7.85 -7.26
CA ASN A 31 11.12 7.31 -8.49
C ASN A 31 10.65 8.18 -9.67
N PRO A 32 11.44 9.20 -10.05
CA PRO A 32 11.09 10.10 -11.15
C PRO A 32 10.91 9.40 -12.49
N ARG A 33 11.55 8.24 -12.70
CA ARG A 33 11.41 7.47 -13.95
C ARG A 33 10.03 6.80 -14.09
N LYS A 34 9.34 6.58 -12.96
CA LYS A 34 8.00 6.00 -12.90
C LYS A 34 6.94 7.01 -12.47
N ASP A 35 7.29 8.30 -12.40
CA ASP A 35 6.38 9.35 -11.92
C ASP A 35 5.79 9.01 -10.53
N ILE A 36 6.66 8.53 -9.64
CA ILE A 36 6.33 8.24 -8.23
C ILE A 36 6.97 9.32 -7.36
N PRO A 37 6.20 10.18 -6.70
CA PRO A 37 6.70 11.15 -5.73
C PRO A 37 7.29 10.48 -4.47
N SER A 38 8.07 11.25 -3.71
CA SER A 38 8.53 10.81 -2.39
C SER A 38 7.35 10.55 -1.44
N PHE A 39 7.54 9.63 -0.50
CA PHE A 39 6.57 9.20 0.52
C PHE A 39 5.29 8.55 -0.04
N SER A 40 5.32 8.10 -1.29
CA SER A 40 4.21 7.38 -1.91
C SER A 40 3.84 6.10 -1.17
N ASN A 41 4.81 5.44 -0.53
CA ASN A 41 4.56 4.29 0.35
C ASN A 41 3.64 4.64 1.54
N TYR A 42 3.83 5.81 2.16
CA TYR A 42 2.99 6.25 3.28
C TYR A 42 1.59 6.62 2.80
N LYS A 43 1.50 7.31 1.66
CA LYS A 43 0.21 7.68 1.06
C LYS A 43 -0.63 6.46 0.70
N ILE A 44 -0.05 5.49 -0.01
CA ILE A 44 -0.79 4.28 -0.40
C ILE A 44 -1.10 3.40 0.80
N GLY A 45 -0.18 3.31 1.77
CA GLY A 45 -0.42 2.60 3.04
C GLY A 45 -1.60 3.18 3.81
N TYR A 46 -1.69 4.51 3.88
CA TYR A 46 -2.85 5.21 4.46
C TYR A 46 -4.14 4.87 3.71
N GLN A 47 -4.16 4.94 2.38
CA GLN A 47 -5.35 4.63 1.58
C GLN A 47 -5.81 3.17 1.75
N ILE A 48 -4.86 2.22 1.86
CA ILE A 48 -5.14 0.81 2.14
C ILE A 48 -5.76 0.66 3.54
N THR A 49 -5.17 1.29 4.56
CA THR A 49 -5.67 1.22 5.94
C THR A 49 -7.02 1.89 6.11
N GLU A 50 -7.25 3.07 5.51
CA GLU A 50 -8.58 3.72 5.51
C GLU A 50 -9.63 2.80 4.91
N ASN A 51 -9.37 2.27 3.72
CA ASN A 51 -10.35 1.42 3.06
C ASN A 51 -10.61 0.11 3.84
N PHE A 52 -9.58 -0.44 4.48
CA PHE A 52 -9.76 -1.56 5.41
C PHE A 52 -10.72 -1.20 6.56
N ILE A 53 -10.56 -0.03 7.18
CA ILE A 53 -11.43 0.42 8.28
C ILE A 53 -12.87 0.67 7.78
N GLU A 54 -13.03 1.32 6.62
CA GLU A 54 -14.33 1.55 5.98
C GLU A 54 -15.09 0.25 5.69
N ASN A 55 -14.37 -0.80 5.26
CA ASN A 55 -14.95 -2.11 4.98
C ASN A 55 -15.24 -2.94 6.26
N ASN A 56 -14.74 -2.51 7.42
CA ASN A 56 -14.86 -3.23 8.69
C ASN A 56 -15.32 -2.26 9.80
N PRO A 57 -16.51 -1.63 9.69
CA PRO A 57 -16.92 -0.52 10.56
C PRO A 57 -17.02 -0.87 12.05
N ASP A 58 -17.22 -2.15 12.37
CA ASP A 58 -17.33 -2.63 13.76
C ASP A 58 -15.97 -2.97 14.39
N ILE A 59 -14.86 -2.92 13.63
CA ILE A 59 -13.55 -3.26 14.17
C ILE A 59 -13.05 -2.15 15.09
N SER A 60 -12.63 -2.51 16.30
CA SER A 60 -12.06 -1.52 17.22
C SER A 60 -10.67 -1.09 16.77
N THR A 61 -10.22 0.09 17.24
CA THR A 61 -8.85 0.56 17.01
C THR A 61 -7.81 -0.44 17.50
N LEU A 62 -8.06 -1.07 18.65
CA LEU A 62 -7.15 -2.06 19.23
C LEU A 62 -7.06 -3.33 18.37
N GLU A 63 -8.16 -3.72 17.73
CA GLU A 63 -8.19 -4.94 16.92
C GLU A 63 -7.52 -4.75 15.57
N TRP A 64 -7.81 -3.67 14.84
CA TRP A 64 -7.20 -3.49 13.51
C TRP A 64 -5.70 -3.20 13.59
N THR A 65 -5.24 -2.50 14.64
CA THR A 65 -3.80 -2.21 14.84
C THR A 65 -2.98 -3.45 15.19
N LYS A 66 -3.63 -4.55 15.59
CA LYS A 66 -2.98 -5.86 15.78
C LYS A 66 -2.92 -6.72 14.52
N LYS A 67 -3.61 -6.33 13.45
CA LYS A 67 -3.59 -7.08 12.18
C LYS A 67 -2.24 -6.91 11.48
N SER A 68 -1.78 -7.97 10.83
CA SER A 68 -0.63 -7.91 9.95
C SER A 68 -0.93 -7.05 8.72
N ALA A 69 0.11 -6.52 8.06
CA ALA A 69 -0.03 -5.80 6.81
C ALA A 69 -0.77 -6.62 5.74
N LYS A 70 -0.51 -7.94 5.68
CA LYS A 70 -1.22 -8.87 4.78
C LYS A 70 -2.72 -8.92 5.08
N GLU A 71 -3.11 -9.04 6.34
CA GLU A 71 -4.54 -9.06 6.72
C GLU A 71 -5.23 -7.73 6.40
N ILE A 72 -4.55 -6.60 6.60
CA ILE A 72 -5.09 -5.27 6.26
C ILE A 72 -5.30 -5.16 4.74
N VAL A 73 -4.31 -5.54 3.93
CA VAL A 73 -4.44 -5.51 2.46
C VAL A 73 -5.56 -6.43 1.98
N MET A 74 -5.62 -7.67 2.48
CA MET A 74 -6.65 -8.64 2.11
C MET A 74 -8.07 -8.22 2.51
N GLY A 75 -8.23 -7.42 3.56
CA GLY A 75 -9.54 -6.86 3.97
C GLY A 75 -9.89 -5.52 3.32
N SER A 76 -9.07 -5.03 2.40
CA SER A 76 -9.29 -3.79 1.65
C SER A 76 -9.65 -4.09 0.18
N LYS A 77 -10.01 -3.07 -0.58
CA LYS A 77 -10.18 -3.14 -2.04
C LYS A 77 -8.90 -3.49 -2.82
N TYR A 78 -7.75 -3.53 -2.15
CA TYR A 78 -6.44 -3.80 -2.73
C TYR A 78 -5.98 -5.25 -2.55
N SER A 79 -6.90 -6.19 -2.29
CA SER A 79 -6.60 -7.61 -2.10
C SER A 79 -5.74 -8.22 -3.21
N ASP A 80 -5.90 -7.70 -4.44
CA ASP A 80 -5.22 -8.21 -5.63
C ASP A 80 -3.72 -7.88 -5.66
N LEU A 81 -3.23 -7.01 -4.77
CA LEU A 81 -1.79 -6.74 -4.62
C LEU A 81 -0.99 -7.95 -4.09
N LEU A 82 -1.66 -8.95 -3.50
CA LEU A 82 -1.03 -10.08 -2.81
C LEU A 82 -1.39 -11.44 -3.43
N GLN A 83 -1.92 -11.45 -4.65
CA GLN A 83 -2.19 -12.68 -5.43
C GLN A 83 -0.92 -13.15 -6.14
#